data_AF-A0A7X7VDV2-F1
#
_entry.id   AF-A0A7X7VDV2-F1
#
_cell.length_a   1.000
_cell.length_b   1.000
_cell.length_c   1.000
_cell.angle_alpha   90.00
_cell.angle_beta   90.00
_cell.angle_gamma   90.00
#
_symmetry.space_group_name_H-M   'P 1'
#
loop_
_entity.id
_entity.type
_entity.pdbx_description
1 polymer ?
#
loop_
_entity_poly.entity_id
_entity_poly.type
_entity_poly.pdbx_seq_one_letter_code
_entity_poly.pdbx_strand_id
1 'polypeptide(L)'
;MIACPSCAFENPDDGKFCTGCGAKLTPPPPPPAAPEAAAGPGGPSRFCNECGARVPADSRFCTACGRTTEPTSPGAGQEAGAGGRAGGAASASAAAYLAALDERLAAAGYEKIDAPAVLGLDRFLRRKKFELMQIGMVTAVCGVKVLDGPATPSYVKDYSKAVFDAAVGKKGFLARNAVQQLLVYPVLVVPSAEAGVAEFLSSHWPKHWMAFEFPVVAAIGTGELLLHRGTPVWQALSHGGFRKQAESLFAV
;
A
#
# COMPACT_ATOMS: atom_id res chain seq x y z
N MET A 1 28.09 9.14 -21.75
CA MET A 1 28.44 10.05 -22.86
C MET A 1 27.96 9.43 -24.17
N ILE A 2 27.41 10.21 -25.10
CA ILE A 2 26.95 9.77 -26.42
C ILE A 2 27.79 10.38 -27.55
N ALA A 3 28.34 9.55 -28.43
CA ALA A 3 29.05 10.01 -29.62
C ALA A 3 28.07 10.36 -30.74
N CYS A 4 28.24 11.53 -31.36
CA CYS A 4 27.39 11.95 -32.46
C CYS A 4 27.64 11.06 -33.70
N PRO A 5 26.61 10.43 -34.28
CA PRO A 5 26.80 9.57 -35.46
C PRO A 5 27.18 10.34 -36.72
N SER A 6 27.00 11.67 -36.74
CA SER A 6 27.29 12.51 -37.91
C SER A 6 28.70 13.11 -37.91
N CYS A 7 29.30 13.39 -36.74
CA CYS A 7 30.61 14.04 -36.65
C CYS A 7 31.54 13.48 -35.57
N ALA A 8 31.14 12.40 -34.89
CA ALA A 8 31.87 11.75 -33.80
C ALA A 8 32.14 12.61 -32.54
N PHE A 9 31.61 13.83 -32.44
CA PHE A 9 31.73 14.65 -31.23
C PHE A 9 31.06 13.99 -30.02
N GLU A 10 31.72 14.00 -28.87
CA GLU A 10 31.19 13.43 -27.62
C GLU A 10 30.26 14.42 -26.91
N ASN A 11 29.03 13.98 -26.63
CA ASN A 11 28.01 14.79 -25.99
C ASN A 11 27.54 14.16 -24.66
N PRO A 12 26.94 14.94 -23.74
CA PRO A 12 26.24 14.42 -22.57
C PRO A 12 25.10 13.46 -22.94
N ASP A 13 24.79 12.49 -22.07
CA ASP A 13 23.79 11.44 -22.34
C ASP A 13 22.35 11.95 -22.49
N ASP A 14 22.05 13.14 -21.98
CA ASP A 14 20.76 13.82 -22.08
C ASP A 14 20.68 14.85 -23.23
N GLY A 15 21.74 14.97 -24.02
CA GLY A 15 21.83 15.88 -25.16
C GLY A 15 20.82 15.54 -26.26
N LYS A 16 19.95 16.51 -26.62
CA LYS A 16 18.96 16.35 -27.72
C LYS A 16 19.57 16.61 -29.10
N PHE A 17 20.65 17.39 -29.16
CA PHE A 17 21.36 17.77 -30.38
C PHE A 17 22.86 17.82 -30.10
N CYS A 18 23.67 17.51 -31.12
CA CYS A 18 25.12 17.56 -31.06
C CYS A 18 25.61 19.01 -31.00
N THR A 19 26.43 19.35 -30.00
CA THR A 19 26.98 20.71 -29.87
C THR A 19 28.07 21.02 -30.90
N GLY A 20 28.65 19.99 -31.55
CA GLY A 20 29.68 20.16 -32.58
C GLY A 20 29.12 20.41 -33.99
N CYS A 21 28.01 19.77 -34.38
CA CYS A 21 27.48 19.87 -35.75
C CYS A 21 25.97 20.13 -35.86
N GLY A 22 25.24 20.21 -34.74
CA GLY A 22 23.79 20.47 -34.71
C GLY A 22 22.91 19.27 -35.03
N ALA A 23 23.47 18.10 -35.36
CA ALA A 23 22.69 16.90 -35.66
C ALA A 23 21.88 16.42 -34.45
N LYS A 24 20.66 15.93 -34.67
CA LYS A 24 19.82 15.37 -33.60
C LYS A 24 20.43 14.08 -33.06
N LEU A 25 20.53 13.98 -31.73
CA LEU A 25 21.04 12.78 -31.06
C LEU A 25 19.86 11.90 -30.66
N THR A 26 19.99 10.60 -30.93
CA THR A 26 19.04 9.59 -30.46
C THR A 26 19.68 8.92 -29.25
N PRO A 27 19.18 9.13 -28.02
CA PRO A 27 19.74 8.46 -26.86
C PRO A 27 19.63 6.94 -27.03
N PRO A 28 20.64 6.16 -26.59
CA PRO A 28 20.54 4.71 -26.60
C PRO A 28 19.33 4.27 -25.78
N PRO A 29 18.64 3.19 -26.19
CA PRO A 29 17.55 2.64 -25.40
C PRO A 29 18.07 2.35 -23.97
N PRO A 30 17.28 2.59 -22.93
CA PRO A 30 17.69 2.29 -21.56
C PRO A 30 18.13 0.82 -21.49
N PRO A 31 19.18 0.51 -20.71
CA PRO A 31 19.65 -0.85 -20.58
C PRO A 31 18.47 -1.75 -20.15
N PRO A 32 18.38 -2.98 -20.69
CA PRO A 32 17.30 -3.89 -20.34
C PRO A 32 17.28 -4.06 -18.83
N ALA A 33 16.12 -3.82 -18.23
CA ALA A 33 15.89 -4.10 -16.82
C ALA A 33 16.32 -5.55 -16.56
N ALA A 34 17.11 -5.74 -15.50
CA ALA A 34 17.38 -7.06 -14.95
C ALA A 34 16.06 -7.82 -14.80
N PRO A 35 16.03 -9.14 -15.07
CA PRO A 35 14.79 -9.89 -15.17
C PRO A 35 13.96 -9.73 -13.89
N GLU A 36 12.85 -9.01 -14.03
CA GLU A 36 11.73 -9.06 -13.09
C GLU A 36 11.34 -10.53 -12.95
N ALA A 37 11.51 -11.08 -11.76
CA ALA A 37 10.97 -12.39 -11.42
C ALA A 37 9.48 -12.39 -11.79
N ALA A 38 9.14 -13.24 -12.74
CA ALA A 38 7.87 -13.33 -13.44
C ALA A 38 6.65 -12.95 -12.59
N ALA A 39 6.12 -11.76 -12.83
CA ALA A 39 4.69 -11.55 -12.69
C ALA A 39 4.00 -12.41 -13.76
N GLY A 40 3.29 -13.45 -13.33
CA GLY A 40 2.37 -14.18 -14.20
C GLY A 40 1.28 -13.27 -14.80
N PRO A 41 0.47 -13.79 -15.74
CA PRO A 41 -0.43 -12.97 -16.55
C PRO A 41 -1.38 -12.14 -15.67
N GLY A 42 -1.58 -10.88 -16.06
CA GLY A 42 -2.33 -9.84 -15.35
C GLY A 42 -3.83 -10.11 -15.22
N GLY A 43 -4.19 -11.13 -14.43
CA GLY A 43 -5.53 -11.35 -13.90
C GLY A 43 -5.73 -10.68 -12.54
N PRO A 44 -6.98 -10.60 -12.04
CA PRO A 44 -7.23 -10.19 -10.66
C PRO A 44 -6.47 -11.11 -9.71
N SER A 45 -5.85 -10.52 -8.70
CA SER A 45 -5.07 -11.23 -7.68
C SER A 45 -5.57 -10.82 -6.31
N ARG A 46 -5.52 -11.75 -5.37
CA ARG A 46 -5.82 -11.53 -3.95
C ARG A 46 -4.58 -11.85 -3.13
N PHE A 47 -4.64 -11.54 -1.86
CA PHE A 47 -3.61 -11.91 -0.90
C PHE A 47 -4.06 -13.14 -0.12
N CYS A 48 -3.15 -14.09 0.09
CA CYS A 48 -3.39 -15.22 0.97
C CYS A 48 -3.55 -14.69 2.41
N ASN A 49 -4.67 -15.01 3.07
CA ASN A 49 -4.90 -14.59 4.45
C ASN A 49 -3.93 -15.23 5.45
N GLU A 50 -3.34 -16.37 5.08
CA GLU A 50 -2.56 -17.22 5.99
C GLU A 50 -1.07 -16.89 5.99
N CYS A 51 -0.48 -16.69 4.81
CA CYS A 51 0.95 -16.38 4.68
C CYS A 51 1.23 -15.06 3.97
N GLY A 52 0.19 -14.38 3.52
CA GLY A 52 0.31 -13.12 2.80
C GLY A 52 0.67 -13.25 1.32
N ALA A 53 1.10 -14.40 0.80
CA ALA A 53 1.54 -14.46 -0.59
C ALA A 53 0.45 -13.99 -1.57
N ARG A 54 0.86 -13.20 -2.58
CA ARG A 54 -0.03 -12.78 -3.65
C ARG A 54 -0.41 -14.00 -4.49
N VAL A 55 -1.70 -14.26 -4.62
CA VAL A 55 -2.27 -15.42 -5.30
C VAL A 55 -3.26 -14.97 -6.37
N PRO A 56 -3.37 -15.68 -7.51
CA PRO A 56 -4.45 -15.44 -8.48
C PRO A 56 -5.82 -15.53 -7.80
N ALA A 57 -6.75 -14.65 -8.17
CA ALA A 57 -8.07 -14.57 -7.52
C ALA A 57 -8.91 -15.85 -7.70
N ASP A 58 -8.62 -16.65 -8.73
CA ASP A 58 -9.23 -17.94 -9.04
C ASP A 58 -8.47 -19.14 -8.46
N SER A 59 -7.26 -18.94 -7.91
CA SER A 59 -6.48 -20.04 -7.32
C SER A 59 -7.20 -20.61 -6.11
N ARG A 60 -7.34 -21.93 -5.99
CA ARG A 60 -7.98 -22.60 -4.84
C ARG A 60 -7.06 -22.77 -3.63
N PHE A 61 -5.74 -22.74 -3.85
CA PHE A 61 -4.73 -22.88 -2.83
C PHE A 61 -3.62 -21.84 -3.00
N CYS A 62 -2.92 -21.53 -1.92
CA CYS A 62 -1.76 -20.67 -1.93
C CYS A 62 -0.54 -21.50 -2.33
N THR A 63 0.09 -21.16 -3.45
CA THR A 63 1.32 -21.84 -3.91
C THR A 63 2.53 -21.58 -3.00
N ALA A 64 2.46 -20.60 -2.10
CA ALA A 64 3.54 -20.28 -1.16
C ALA A 64 3.44 -21.03 0.18
N CYS A 65 2.23 -21.23 0.73
CA CYS A 65 2.05 -21.90 2.03
C CYS A 65 1.19 -23.17 2.00
N GLY A 66 0.62 -23.53 0.84
CA GLY A 66 -0.21 -24.72 0.66
C GLY A 66 -1.64 -24.61 1.20
N ARG A 67 -2.00 -23.53 1.90
CA ARG A 67 -3.35 -23.39 2.48
C ARG A 67 -4.39 -22.96 1.45
N THR A 68 -5.63 -23.40 1.65
CA THR A 68 -6.78 -23.03 0.82
C THR A 68 -7.00 -21.52 0.88
N THR A 69 -7.36 -20.91 -0.24
CA THR A 69 -7.53 -19.45 -0.38
C THR A 69 -9.00 -19.04 -0.45
N GLU A 70 -9.91 -19.99 -0.22
CA GLU A 70 -11.35 -19.74 -0.09
C GLU A 70 -11.64 -18.96 1.19
N PRO A 71 -12.51 -17.93 1.15
CA PRO A 71 -12.91 -17.21 2.34
C PRO A 71 -13.65 -18.16 3.27
N THR A 72 -13.09 -18.43 4.44
CA THR A 72 -13.71 -19.30 5.43
C THR A 72 -15.02 -18.67 5.90
N SER A 73 -16.15 -19.17 5.40
CA SER A 73 -17.43 -18.96 6.06
C SER A 73 -17.43 -19.80 7.34
N PRO A 74 -17.81 -19.26 8.51
CA PRO A 74 -17.81 -20.04 9.74
C PRO A 74 -18.98 -21.02 9.71
N GLY A 75 -18.73 -22.29 9.41
CA GLY A 75 -19.73 -23.34 9.58
C GLY A 75 -19.51 -24.59 8.74
N ALA A 76 -18.73 -25.53 9.28
CA ALA A 76 -18.93 -26.99 9.24
C ALA A 76 -17.55 -27.64 9.44
N GLY A 77 -17.37 -28.31 10.57
CA GLY A 77 -16.07 -28.72 11.08
C GLY A 77 -15.41 -29.88 10.34
N GLN A 78 -14.12 -30.07 10.65
CA GLN A 78 -13.54 -31.37 10.98
C GLN A 78 -12.22 -31.19 11.75
N GLU A 79 -12.31 -31.55 13.03
CA GLU A 79 -11.39 -32.35 13.86
C GLU A 79 -9.88 -32.02 13.93
N ALA A 80 -9.53 -31.36 15.03
CA ALA A 80 -8.54 -31.76 16.03
C ALA A 80 -7.18 -32.32 15.54
N GLY A 81 -6.30 -31.40 15.13
CA GLY A 81 -4.85 -31.52 15.37
C GLY A 81 -4.46 -30.65 16.56
N ALA A 82 -3.87 -31.24 17.59
CA ALA A 82 -3.40 -30.55 18.80
C ALA A 82 -2.27 -29.55 18.47
N GLY A 83 -2.64 -28.29 18.20
CA GLY A 83 -1.72 -27.14 18.08
C GLY A 83 -2.36 -25.81 18.50
N GLY A 84 -3.56 -25.83 19.08
CA GLY A 84 -4.39 -24.65 19.32
C GLY A 84 -4.20 -24.03 20.70
N ARG A 85 -3.22 -23.15 20.86
CA ARG A 85 -3.25 -22.09 21.91
C ARG A 85 -2.77 -20.72 21.41
N ALA A 86 -1.89 -20.65 20.41
CA ALA A 86 -1.38 -19.38 19.90
C ALA A 86 -2.37 -18.62 18.99
N GLY A 87 -3.11 -19.33 18.13
CA GLY A 87 -4.01 -18.69 17.14
C GLY A 87 -5.24 -18.00 17.74
N GLY A 88 -5.80 -18.54 18.83
CA GLY A 88 -6.99 -17.96 19.47
C GLY A 88 -6.73 -16.61 20.15
N ALA A 89 -5.55 -16.46 20.79
CA ALA A 89 -5.18 -15.22 21.44
C ALA A 89 -4.85 -14.10 20.45
N ALA A 90 -4.17 -14.43 19.33
CA ALA A 90 -3.88 -13.48 18.25
C ALA A 90 -5.16 -12.99 17.55
N SER A 91 -6.14 -13.89 17.35
CA SER A 91 -7.45 -13.52 16.81
C SER A 91 -8.24 -12.61 17.76
N ALA A 92 -8.21 -12.89 19.08
CA ALA A 92 -8.86 -12.05 20.08
C ALA A 92 -8.21 -10.65 20.20
N SER A 93 -6.88 -10.56 20.14
CA SER A 93 -6.18 -9.28 20.18
C SER A 93 -6.44 -8.45 18.91
N ALA A 94 -6.49 -9.09 17.74
CA ALA A 94 -6.87 -8.42 16.50
C ALA A 94 -8.31 -7.90 16.55
N ALA A 95 -9.26 -8.69 17.07
CA ALA A 95 -10.65 -8.27 17.21
C ALA A 95 -10.79 -7.07 18.17
N ALA A 96 -10.10 -7.10 19.32
CA ALA A 96 -10.09 -5.99 20.27
C ALA A 96 -9.46 -4.72 19.66
N TYR A 97 -8.35 -4.88 18.94
CA TYR A 97 -7.71 -3.77 18.22
C TYR A 97 -8.65 -3.16 17.17
N LEU A 98 -9.34 -3.99 16.38
CA LEU A 98 -10.29 -3.49 15.38
C LEU A 98 -11.48 -2.75 16.00
N ALA A 99 -11.98 -3.20 17.16
CA ALA A 99 -13.04 -2.50 17.86
C ALA A 99 -12.59 -1.10 18.33
N ALA A 100 -11.41 -1.02 18.95
CA ALA A 100 -10.84 0.26 19.36
C ALA A 100 -10.50 1.17 18.17
N LEU A 101 -10.04 0.58 17.05
CA LEU A 101 -9.80 1.30 15.81
C LEU A 101 -11.10 1.87 15.22
N ASP A 102 -12.18 1.08 15.24
CA ASP A 102 -13.50 1.53 14.77
C ASP A 102 -13.98 2.76 15.57
N GLU A 103 -13.81 2.76 16.90
CA GLU A 103 -14.14 3.91 17.75
C GLU A 103 -13.29 5.15 17.41
N ARG A 104 -11.97 4.98 17.28
CA ARG A 104 -11.05 6.08 16.92
C ARG A 104 -11.38 6.68 15.55
N LEU A 105 -11.64 5.83 14.56
CA LEU A 105 -11.97 6.26 13.21
C LEU A 105 -13.34 6.95 13.17
N ALA A 106 -14.34 6.42 13.86
CA ALA A 106 -15.65 7.05 13.98
C ALA A 106 -15.56 8.44 14.65
N ALA A 107 -14.82 8.55 15.76
CA ALA A 107 -14.58 9.83 16.43
C ALA A 107 -13.83 10.83 15.54
N ALA A 108 -12.98 10.34 14.64
CA ALA A 108 -12.29 11.16 13.64
C ALA A 108 -13.14 11.49 12.40
N GLY A 109 -14.40 11.04 12.33
CA GLY A 109 -15.35 11.33 11.26
C GLY A 109 -15.27 10.40 10.05
N TYR A 110 -14.71 9.20 10.20
CA TYR A 110 -14.71 8.19 9.15
C TYR A 110 -16.03 7.42 9.11
N GLU A 111 -16.52 7.20 7.89
CA GLU A 111 -17.70 6.39 7.58
C GLU A 111 -17.28 5.14 6.79
N LYS A 112 -18.00 4.03 6.99
CA LYS A 112 -17.77 2.80 6.21
C LYS A 112 -18.22 3.00 4.76
N ILE A 113 -17.48 2.41 3.83
CA ILE A 113 -17.77 2.42 2.39
C ILE A 113 -17.59 1.01 1.81
N ASP A 114 -18.21 0.72 0.66
CA ASP A 114 -18.15 -0.63 0.08
C ASP A 114 -16.72 -1.05 -0.31
N ALA A 115 -16.20 -2.12 0.27
CA ALA A 115 -14.89 -2.64 -0.11
C ALA A 115 -14.97 -3.44 -1.42
N PRO A 116 -13.99 -3.33 -2.33
CA PRO A 116 -13.84 -4.30 -3.39
C PRO A 116 -13.59 -5.69 -2.79
N ALA A 117 -14.49 -6.65 -3.04
CA ALA A 117 -14.43 -7.98 -2.44
C ALA A 117 -13.09 -8.70 -2.69
N VAL A 118 -12.47 -8.44 -3.84
CA VAL A 118 -11.16 -9.02 -4.23
C VAL A 118 -10.03 -8.69 -3.26
N LEU A 119 -10.10 -7.56 -2.56
CA LEU A 119 -9.07 -7.16 -1.60
C LEU A 119 -9.24 -7.82 -0.22
N GLY A 120 -10.40 -8.39 0.05
CA GLY A 120 -10.70 -9.06 1.33
C GLY A 120 -10.46 -8.18 2.55
N LEU A 121 -10.77 -6.88 2.46
CA LEU A 121 -10.53 -5.91 3.54
C LEU A 121 -11.44 -6.18 4.73
N ASP A 122 -10.88 -6.10 5.94
CA ASP A 122 -11.64 -6.16 7.19
C ASP A 122 -12.38 -4.85 7.45
N ARG A 123 -11.80 -3.72 7.02
CA ARG A 123 -12.46 -2.42 7.02
C ARG A 123 -12.12 -1.61 5.78
N PHE A 124 -13.09 -0.87 5.27
CA PHE A 124 -12.85 0.16 4.27
C PHE A 124 -13.67 1.39 4.62
N LEU A 125 -12.99 2.48 4.96
CA LEU A 125 -13.61 3.69 5.48
C LEU A 125 -13.13 4.93 4.74
N ARG A 126 -13.94 5.97 4.76
CA ARG A 126 -13.65 7.28 4.15
C ARG A 126 -13.97 8.39 5.13
N ARG A 127 -13.20 9.47 5.06
CA ARG A 127 -13.55 10.76 5.65
C ARG A 127 -13.38 11.86 4.61
N LYS A 128 -14.31 12.81 4.58
CA LYS A 128 -14.15 14.07 3.83
C LYS A 128 -14.07 15.21 4.83
N LYS A 129 -13.05 16.06 4.71
CA LYS A 129 -12.88 17.23 5.55
C LYS A 129 -12.47 18.42 4.69
N PHE A 130 -13.04 19.59 4.96
CA PHE A 130 -12.61 20.83 4.34
C PHE A 130 -11.42 21.39 5.13
N GLU A 131 -10.29 21.66 4.47
CA GLU A 131 -9.08 22.20 5.10
C GLU A 131 -8.78 23.58 4.49
N LEU A 132 -8.98 24.66 5.28
CA LEU A 132 -8.74 26.04 4.83
C LEU A 132 -7.29 26.24 4.36
N MET A 133 -6.34 25.62 5.07
CA MET A 133 -4.90 25.77 4.85
C MET A 133 -4.39 25.01 3.60
N GLN A 134 -5.15 24.01 3.12
CA GLN A 134 -4.85 23.24 1.91
C GLN A 134 -5.74 23.61 0.71
N ILE A 135 -6.54 24.69 0.83
CA ILE A 135 -7.41 25.25 -0.21
C ILE A 135 -8.29 24.16 -0.87
N GLY A 136 -9.03 23.39 -0.06
CA GLY A 136 -9.98 22.44 -0.64
C GLY A 136 -10.46 21.33 0.30
N MET A 137 -11.17 20.40 -0.31
CA MET A 137 -11.67 19.20 0.38
C MET A 137 -10.59 18.12 0.36
N VAL A 138 -10.18 17.65 1.53
CA VAL A 138 -9.31 16.49 1.67
C VAL A 138 -10.18 15.26 1.90
N THR A 139 -9.95 14.22 1.12
CA THR A 139 -10.55 12.91 1.34
C THR A 139 -9.50 11.96 1.85
N ALA A 140 -9.72 11.40 3.02
CA ALA A 140 -8.92 10.31 3.55
C ALA A 140 -9.68 8.99 3.34
N VAL A 141 -8.99 7.97 2.86
CA VAL A 141 -9.51 6.59 2.75
C VAL A 141 -8.62 5.69 3.58
N CYS A 142 -9.21 4.77 4.32
CA CYS A 142 -8.50 3.77 5.12
C CYS A 142 -8.96 2.38 4.70
N GLY A 143 -8.01 1.54 4.27
CA GLY A 143 -8.24 0.12 3.99
C GLY A 143 -7.46 -0.72 4.98
N VAL A 144 -8.16 -1.47 5.82
CA VAL A 144 -7.58 -2.26 6.91
C VAL A 144 -7.69 -3.73 6.57
N LYS A 145 -6.59 -4.46 6.76
CA LYS A 145 -6.51 -5.91 6.62
C LYS A 145 -5.76 -6.52 7.80
N VAL A 146 -6.33 -7.53 8.42
CA VAL A 146 -5.69 -8.36 9.45
C VAL A 146 -4.99 -9.54 8.77
N LEU A 147 -3.76 -9.83 9.20
CA LEU A 147 -3.04 -11.03 8.82
C LEU A 147 -2.70 -11.85 10.07
N ASP A 148 -2.78 -13.17 9.95
CA ASP A 148 -2.39 -14.09 11.02
C ASP A 148 -0.87 -14.29 11.12
N GLY A 149 -0.13 -13.91 10.07
CA GLY A 149 1.33 -14.00 9.97
C GLY A 149 2.02 -12.63 9.94
N PRO A 150 3.36 -12.60 9.98
CA PRO A 150 4.12 -11.34 9.97
C PRO A 150 3.92 -10.55 8.66
N ALA A 151 3.99 -9.23 8.75
CA ALA A 151 4.10 -8.39 7.55
C ALA A 151 5.48 -8.53 6.91
N THR A 152 5.51 -8.72 5.59
CA THR A 152 6.73 -8.72 4.77
C THR A 152 6.80 -7.45 3.90
N PRO A 153 8.00 -6.98 3.49
CA PRO A 153 8.12 -5.78 2.65
C PRO A 153 7.36 -5.89 1.32
N SER A 154 7.40 -7.06 0.67
CA SER A 154 6.70 -7.31 -0.59
C SER A 154 5.19 -7.27 -0.41
N TYR A 155 4.68 -7.85 0.68
CA TYR A 155 3.26 -7.78 1.00
C TYR A 155 2.81 -6.34 1.19
N VAL A 156 3.52 -5.59 2.03
CA VAL A 156 3.16 -4.20 2.34
C VAL A 156 3.12 -3.38 1.04
N LYS A 157 4.10 -3.54 0.16
CA LYS A 157 4.14 -2.88 -1.15
C LYS A 157 2.91 -3.19 -2.01
N ASP A 158 2.64 -4.47 -2.24
CA ASP A 158 1.58 -4.90 -3.16
C ASP A 158 0.20 -4.56 -2.60
N TYR A 159 -0.01 -4.77 -1.30
CA TYR A 159 -1.25 -4.42 -0.61
C TYR A 159 -1.51 -2.92 -0.62
N SER A 160 -0.47 -2.14 -0.32
CA SER A 160 -0.54 -0.68 -0.30
C SER A 160 -0.99 -0.14 -1.67
N LYS A 161 -0.37 -0.61 -2.74
CA LYS A 161 -0.75 -0.28 -4.11
C LYS A 161 -2.20 -0.66 -4.41
N ALA A 162 -2.63 -1.87 -4.03
CA ALA A 162 -3.97 -2.36 -4.32
C ALA A 162 -5.07 -1.53 -3.64
N VAL A 163 -4.86 -1.15 -2.37
CA VAL A 163 -5.78 -0.27 -1.64
C VAL A 163 -5.77 1.15 -2.22
N PHE A 164 -4.60 1.66 -2.60
CA PHE A 164 -4.47 2.95 -3.26
C PHE A 164 -5.26 3.00 -4.58
N ASP A 165 -5.07 2.02 -5.45
CA ASP A 165 -5.78 1.91 -6.73
C ASP A 165 -7.31 1.82 -6.52
N ALA A 166 -7.75 1.06 -5.51
CA ALA A 166 -9.17 0.99 -5.14
C ALA A 166 -9.74 2.34 -4.66
N ALA A 167 -8.99 3.08 -3.83
CA ALA A 167 -9.38 4.40 -3.34
C ALA A 167 -9.45 5.43 -4.48
N VAL A 168 -8.48 5.41 -5.40
CA VAL A 168 -8.47 6.24 -6.62
C VAL A 168 -9.64 5.86 -7.53
N GLY A 169 -9.97 4.57 -7.64
CA GLY A 169 -11.13 4.04 -8.37
C GLY A 169 -12.46 4.65 -7.91
N LYS A 170 -12.59 4.91 -6.61
CA LYS A 170 -13.81 5.50 -6.02
C LYS A 170 -13.95 7.00 -6.23
N LYS A 171 -12.90 7.71 -6.65
CA LYS A 171 -13.05 9.08 -7.14
C LYS A 171 -13.71 9.02 -8.51
N GLY A 172 -14.97 9.45 -8.61
CA GLY A 172 -15.66 9.60 -9.89
C GLY A 172 -14.87 10.50 -10.85
N PHE A 173 -15.08 10.31 -12.16
CA PHE A 173 -14.30 10.93 -13.24
C PHE A 173 -14.10 12.46 -13.10
N LEU A 174 -15.14 13.19 -12.67
CA LEU A 174 -15.08 14.65 -12.43
C LEU A 174 -14.27 15.06 -11.18
N ALA A 175 -14.25 14.23 -10.13
CA ALA A 175 -13.48 14.48 -8.90
C ALA A 175 -11.99 14.12 -9.01
N ARG A 176 -11.59 13.44 -10.10
CA ARG A 176 -10.19 13.16 -10.42
C ARG A 176 -9.46 14.39 -10.98
N ASN A 177 -10.19 15.34 -11.55
CA ASN A 177 -9.65 16.52 -12.25
C ASN A 177 -9.83 17.85 -11.49
N ALA A 178 -10.40 17.82 -10.27
CA ALA A 178 -10.62 19.01 -9.45
C ALA A 178 -10.01 18.85 -8.05
N VAL A 179 -9.42 19.94 -7.53
CA VAL A 179 -9.02 20.44 -6.17
C VAL A 179 -9.11 19.53 -4.91
N GLN A 180 -9.45 18.24 -5.00
CA GLN A 180 -9.69 17.36 -3.87
C GLN A 180 -8.46 16.49 -3.64
N GLN A 181 -7.68 16.76 -2.60
CA GLN A 181 -6.55 15.89 -2.25
C GLN A 181 -7.07 14.55 -1.74
N LEU A 182 -6.44 13.45 -2.18
CA LEU A 182 -6.70 12.11 -1.65
C LEU A 182 -5.54 11.70 -0.75
N LEU A 183 -5.84 11.27 0.47
CA LEU A 183 -4.91 10.56 1.34
C LEU A 183 -5.42 9.15 1.51
N VAL A 184 -4.58 8.15 1.30
CA VAL A 184 -4.92 6.75 1.47
C VAL A 184 -4.01 6.18 2.55
N TYR A 185 -4.63 5.55 3.54
CA TYR A 185 -3.98 4.75 4.57
C TYR A 185 -4.25 3.27 4.31
N PRO A 186 -3.37 2.57 3.57
CA PRO A 186 -3.34 1.11 3.58
C PRO A 186 -2.78 0.65 4.93
N VAL A 187 -3.60 -0.04 5.71
CA VAL A 187 -3.27 -0.47 7.08
C VAL A 187 -3.24 -1.98 7.15
N LEU A 188 -2.14 -2.52 7.66
CA LEU A 188 -2.02 -3.93 8.04
C LEU A 188 -1.99 -4.07 9.54
N VAL A 189 -2.82 -4.96 10.07
CA VAL A 189 -2.83 -5.36 11.47
C VAL A 189 -2.24 -6.77 11.52
N VAL A 190 -1.09 -6.90 12.18
CA VAL A 190 -0.28 -8.12 12.12
C VAL A 190 0.26 -8.45 13.50
N PRO A 191 0.57 -9.72 13.82
CA PRO A 191 1.24 -10.07 15.06
C PRO A 191 2.67 -9.50 15.15
N SER A 192 3.39 -9.39 14.04
CA SER A 192 4.75 -8.85 13.97
C SER A 192 5.11 -8.39 12.55
N ALA A 193 6.27 -7.77 12.37
CA ALA A 193 6.77 -7.34 11.07
C ALA A 193 8.23 -7.78 10.87
N GLU A 194 8.59 -8.14 9.64
CA GLU A 194 9.97 -8.44 9.28
C GLU A 194 10.85 -7.19 9.31
N ALA A 195 12.15 -7.36 9.57
CA ALA A 195 13.11 -6.26 9.71
C ALA A 195 13.11 -5.26 8.52
N GLY A 196 12.90 -5.77 7.29
CA GLY A 196 12.87 -4.94 6.09
C GLY A 196 11.64 -4.04 5.94
N VAL A 197 10.57 -4.25 6.75
CA VAL A 197 9.32 -3.48 6.62
C VAL A 197 9.53 -2.01 6.95
N ALA A 198 10.27 -1.71 8.02
CA ALA A 198 10.54 -0.33 8.43
C ALA A 198 11.39 0.42 7.39
N GLU A 199 12.37 -0.25 6.79
CA GLU A 199 13.21 0.30 5.71
C GLU A 199 12.40 0.54 4.43
N PHE A 200 11.54 -0.41 4.05
CA PHE A 200 10.61 -0.25 2.93
C PHE A 200 9.70 0.96 3.14
N LEU A 201 9.02 1.05 4.28
CA LEU A 201 8.13 2.19 4.58
C LEU A 201 8.88 3.52 4.54
N SER A 202 10.15 3.54 4.93
CA SER A 202 10.99 4.74 4.89
C SER A 202 11.43 5.15 3.47
N SER A 203 11.48 4.21 2.53
CA SER A 203 11.92 4.43 1.14
C SER A 203 10.78 4.51 0.13
N HIS A 204 9.56 4.10 0.50
CA HIS A 204 8.41 4.04 -0.41
C HIS A 204 7.74 5.41 -0.63
N TRP A 205 7.99 6.01 -1.81
CA TRP A 205 7.46 7.31 -2.22
C TRP A 205 6.84 7.27 -3.62
N PRO A 206 5.65 6.70 -3.77
CA PRO A 206 4.94 6.74 -5.04
C PRO A 206 4.61 8.20 -5.38
N LYS A 207 5.21 8.70 -6.46
CA LYS A 207 4.98 10.07 -6.93
C LYS A 207 3.62 10.14 -7.62
N HIS A 208 2.62 10.66 -6.93
CA HIS A 208 1.29 10.88 -7.49
C HIS A 208 0.90 12.35 -7.35
N TRP A 209 0.35 12.93 -8.40
CA TRP A 209 -0.18 14.30 -8.39
C TRP A 209 -1.51 14.32 -7.62
N MET A 210 -1.56 14.99 -6.47
CA MET A 210 -2.77 15.21 -5.63
C MET A 210 -3.41 13.96 -5.00
N ALA A 211 -2.69 12.84 -4.94
CA ALA A 211 -3.06 11.65 -4.18
C ALA A 211 -1.84 11.12 -3.41
N PHE A 212 -2.06 10.70 -2.16
CA PHE A 212 -1.00 10.31 -1.24
C PHE A 212 -1.25 8.90 -0.73
N GLU A 213 -0.22 8.07 -0.83
CA GLU A 213 -0.20 6.73 -0.28
C GLU A 213 0.63 6.77 1.00
N PHE A 214 0.03 6.37 2.13
CA PHE A 214 0.68 6.36 3.43
C PHE A 214 0.46 5.01 4.11
N PRO A 215 1.25 3.98 3.74
CA PRO A 215 1.11 2.65 4.32
C PRO A 215 1.47 2.65 5.81
N VAL A 216 0.72 1.86 6.57
CA VAL A 216 0.83 1.71 8.03
C VAL A 216 0.82 0.22 8.37
N VAL A 217 1.71 -0.21 9.26
CA VAL A 217 1.72 -1.56 9.81
C VAL A 217 1.60 -1.47 11.34
N ALA A 218 0.47 -1.93 11.86
CA ALA A 218 0.20 -2.06 13.28
C ALA A 218 0.54 -3.49 13.74
N ALA A 219 1.74 -3.66 14.31
CA ALA A 219 2.23 -4.94 14.83
C ALA A 219 1.74 -5.15 16.27
N ILE A 220 0.49 -5.61 16.41
CA ILE A 220 -0.23 -5.73 17.69
C ILE A 220 0.38 -6.73 18.67
N GLY A 221 1.16 -7.71 18.18
CA GLY A 221 1.84 -8.67 19.05
C GLY A 221 3.14 -8.12 19.66
N THR A 222 3.78 -7.15 19.01
CA THR A 222 5.00 -6.49 19.50
C THR A 222 4.75 -5.10 20.07
N GLY A 223 3.54 -4.54 19.89
CA GLY A 223 3.18 -3.19 20.33
C GLY A 223 3.81 -2.11 19.46
N GLU A 224 4.19 -2.44 18.22
CA GLU A 224 4.89 -1.51 17.34
C GLU A 224 3.96 -0.94 16.27
N LEU A 225 3.99 0.39 16.11
CA LEU A 225 3.40 1.07 14.97
C LEU A 225 4.52 1.46 13.99
N LEU A 226 4.57 0.76 12.87
CA LEU A 226 5.53 1.02 11.80
C LEU A 226 4.86 1.87 10.72
N LEU A 227 5.46 3.03 10.48
CA LEU A 227 5.04 3.98 9.46
C LEU A 227 6.24 4.78 9.01
N HIS A 228 6.06 5.47 7.89
CA HIS A 228 7.09 6.34 7.35
C HIS A 228 7.48 7.46 8.35
N ARG A 229 8.78 7.63 8.62
CA ARG A 229 9.29 8.62 9.61
C ARG A 229 9.92 9.89 9.02
N GLY A 230 10.37 9.84 7.76
CA GLY A 230 10.93 11.00 7.06
C GLY A 230 9.86 11.96 6.52
N THR A 231 10.31 13.01 5.83
CA THR A 231 9.44 13.93 5.11
C THR A 231 10.20 14.37 3.86
N PRO A 232 9.69 14.17 2.64
CA PRO A 232 10.39 14.60 1.44
C PRO A 232 10.33 16.13 1.42
N VAL A 233 11.45 16.74 1.06
CA VAL A 233 11.58 18.21 0.99
C VAL A 233 10.50 18.84 0.10
N TRP A 234 10.09 18.15 -0.96
CA TRP A 234 9.06 18.61 -1.90
C TRP A 234 7.61 18.57 -1.36
N GLN A 235 7.38 18.04 -0.15
CA GLN A 235 6.03 17.97 0.47
C GLN A 235 5.98 18.32 1.96
N ALA A 236 6.98 19.02 2.48
CA ALA A 236 7.13 19.26 3.92
C ALA A 236 5.92 19.94 4.60
N LEU A 237 5.14 20.72 3.86
CA LEU A 237 3.97 21.45 4.38
C LEU A 237 2.75 20.56 4.66
N SER A 238 2.62 19.40 3.99
CA SER A 238 1.44 18.51 4.12
C SER A 238 1.70 17.27 4.99
N HIS A 239 2.93 16.76 5.01
CA HIS A 239 3.26 15.44 5.61
C HIS A 239 3.32 15.43 7.14
N GLY A 240 3.72 16.53 7.77
CA GLY A 240 3.78 16.60 9.24
C GLY A 240 2.43 16.34 9.92
N GLY A 241 1.33 16.72 9.27
CA GLY A 241 -0.04 16.45 9.74
C GLY A 241 -0.47 15.00 9.53
N PHE A 242 -0.17 14.42 8.36
CA PHE A 242 -0.60 13.05 8.03
C PHE A 242 0.04 11.99 8.91
N ARG A 243 1.32 12.17 9.28
CA ARG A 243 2.02 11.28 10.20
C ARG A 243 1.43 11.34 11.61
N LYS A 244 1.29 12.53 12.20
CA LYS A 244 0.66 12.68 13.52
C LYS A 244 -0.75 12.11 13.55
N GLN A 245 -1.49 12.30 12.47
CA GLN A 245 -2.80 11.70 12.30
C GLN A 245 -2.73 10.16 12.27
N ALA A 246 -1.82 9.57 11.50
CA ALA A 246 -1.64 8.12 11.46
C ALA A 246 -1.24 7.55 12.83
N GLU A 247 -0.30 8.20 13.52
CA GLU A 247 0.14 7.85 14.88
C GLU A 247 -1.03 7.86 15.87
N SER A 248 -1.94 8.83 15.75
CA SER A 248 -3.13 8.93 16.61
C SER A 248 -4.22 7.91 16.26
N LEU A 249 -4.49 7.66 14.98
CA LEU A 249 -5.59 6.79 14.55
C LEU A 249 -5.25 5.31 14.71
N PHE A 250 -4.01 4.94 14.40
CA PHE A 250 -3.55 3.55 14.31
C PHE A 250 -2.64 3.16 15.47
N ALA A 251 -2.68 3.89 16.58
CA ALA A 251 -1.96 3.56 17.81
C ALA A 251 -2.25 2.11 18.23
N VAL A 252 -1.18 1.42 18.62
CA VAL A 252 -1.14 0.00 19.02
C VAL A 252 -0.88 -0.10 20.50
#